data_AF-A0A8I3A7P4-F1
#
_entry.id   AF-A0A8I3A7P4-F1
#
_cell.length_a   1.000
_cell.length_b   1.000
_cell.length_c   1.000
_cell.angle_alpha   90.00
_cell.angle_beta   90.00
_cell.angle_gamma   90.00
#
_symmetry.space_group_name_H-M   'P 1'
#
loop_
_entity.id
_entity.type
_entity.pdbx_description
1 polymer ?
#
loop_
_entity_poly.entity_id
_entity_poly.type
_entity_poly.pdbx_seq_one_letter_code
_entity_poly.pdbx_strand_id
1 'polypeptide(L)'
;MLFSFLPISTCLLISAVLADPRRGPRHSHFNTAEKHINDASGGISWTRTWAGAELQQSNGTFRSVTGTFTVPSISGPIGAGAAALVGIDGGACNMIFEAGVIFNITSTGPQNKAVWEWYPDPLGAFPDNFTIAAGDSINVTVSASNATSGLVEIQNLSNQQSATQRVQSSHALCGQSAEWIVEDYLLNDTSTNPVPLANFGKVVFTHAQAGGPGNQTFGPQGSTIVGIEQNGQYLTNVSVDASSVVVKYVKPTGNEGRVGCCH
;
A
#
# COMPACT_ATOMS: atom_id res chain seq x y z
N MET A 1 -53.08 -8.39 -57.83
CA MET A 1 -52.88 -9.00 -56.49
C MET A 1 -51.67 -9.89 -56.55
N LEU A 2 -50.55 -9.46 -55.98
CA LEU A 2 -49.57 -10.24 -55.21
C LEU A 2 -48.39 -9.28 -54.94
N PHE A 3 -48.40 -8.68 -53.75
CA PHE A 3 -47.24 -8.01 -53.18
C PHE A 3 -46.42 -9.09 -52.46
N SER A 4 -45.13 -9.19 -52.75
CA SER A 4 -44.20 -10.03 -51.98
C SER A 4 -42.96 -9.21 -51.62
N PHE A 5 -42.59 -9.33 -50.36
CA PHE A 5 -41.87 -8.38 -49.52
C PHE A 5 -40.34 -8.36 -49.77
N LEU A 6 -39.75 -7.16 -49.67
CA LEU A 6 -38.31 -6.95 -49.42
C LEU A 6 -38.00 -7.23 -47.93
N PRO A 7 -36.82 -7.78 -47.59
CA PRO A 7 -36.44 -7.95 -46.20
C PRO A 7 -36.00 -6.60 -45.61
N ILE A 8 -36.58 -6.28 -44.44
CA ILE A 8 -36.23 -5.14 -43.61
C ILE A 8 -34.86 -5.43 -42.98
N SER A 9 -33.86 -4.65 -43.37
CA SER A 9 -32.56 -4.61 -42.70
C SER A 9 -32.75 -3.96 -41.33
N THR A 10 -32.74 -4.77 -40.27
CA THR A 10 -32.71 -4.28 -38.89
C THR A 10 -31.35 -3.66 -38.62
N CYS A 11 -31.32 -2.32 -38.62
CA CYS A 11 -30.20 -1.53 -38.13
C CYS A 11 -30.11 -1.72 -36.60
N LEU A 12 -29.14 -2.50 -36.13
CA LEU A 12 -28.78 -2.56 -34.71
C LEU A 12 -28.23 -1.19 -34.30
N LEU A 13 -29.01 -0.42 -33.54
CA LEU A 13 -28.51 0.72 -32.79
C LEU A 13 -27.67 0.19 -31.63
N ILE A 14 -26.36 0.11 -31.86
CA ILE A 14 -25.38 0.00 -30.77
C ILE A 14 -25.44 1.32 -30.01
N SER A 15 -26.07 1.32 -28.84
CA SER A 15 -25.88 2.39 -27.86
C SER A 15 -24.42 2.34 -27.40
N ALA A 16 -23.54 3.06 -28.08
CA ALA A 16 -22.25 3.41 -27.55
C ALA A 16 -22.51 4.31 -26.33
N VAL A 17 -22.28 3.77 -25.14
CA VAL A 17 -22.04 4.60 -23.96
C VAL A 17 -20.79 5.41 -24.29
N LEU A 18 -20.98 6.65 -24.70
CA LEU A 18 -19.90 7.62 -24.78
C LEU A 18 -19.36 7.76 -23.36
N ALA A 19 -18.14 7.26 -23.14
CA ALA A 19 -17.35 7.65 -21.99
C ALA A 19 -17.23 9.18 -22.03
N ASP A 20 -17.78 9.86 -21.03
CA ASP A 20 -17.65 11.30 -20.88
C ASP A 20 -16.16 11.66 -20.70
N PRO A 21 -15.53 12.40 -21.63
CA PRO A 21 -14.11 12.76 -21.54
C PRO A 21 -13.80 13.72 -20.38
N ARG A 22 -14.80 14.17 -19.62
CA ARG A 22 -14.64 15.14 -18.52
C ARG A 22 -14.28 14.52 -17.17
N ARG A 23 -14.20 13.20 -17.05
CA ARG A 23 -13.62 12.57 -15.86
C ARG A 23 -12.12 12.39 -16.09
N GLY A 24 -11.32 13.29 -15.51
CA GLY A 24 -9.89 13.07 -15.33
C GLY A 24 -9.63 11.74 -14.62
N PRO A 25 -8.37 11.25 -14.62
CA PRO A 25 -8.01 10.02 -13.93
C PRO A 25 -8.54 10.06 -12.49
N ARG A 26 -9.28 9.03 -12.07
CA ARG A 26 -9.57 8.85 -10.65
C ARG A 26 -8.26 8.38 -10.02
N HIS A 27 -7.62 9.25 -9.26
CA HIS A 27 -6.37 8.95 -8.58
C HIS A 27 -6.68 8.07 -7.36
N SER A 28 -6.00 6.93 -7.26
CA SER A 28 -5.92 6.16 -6.02
C SER A 28 -5.05 6.91 -5.02
N HIS A 29 -5.32 6.72 -3.73
CA HIS A 29 -4.49 7.22 -2.63
C HIS A 29 -4.13 6.03 -1.75
N PHE A 30 -2.92 6.02 -1.21
CA PHE A 30 -2.65 5.30 0.02
C PHE A 30 -3.41 5.95 1.17
N ASN A 31 -3.71 5.18 2.19
CA ASN A 31 -4.63 5.58 3.21
C ASN A 31 -4.02 6.66 4.08
N THR A 32 -4.88 7.59 4.48
CA THR A 32 -4.67 8.49 5.61
C THR A 32 -4.06 7.75 6.79
N ALA A 33 -3.22 8.46 7.56
CA ALA A 33 -2.84 8.14 8.93
C ALA A 33 -3.89 7.26 9.64
N GLU A 34 -3.64 5.94 9.68
CA GLU A 34 -4.69 5.01 10.07
C GLU A 34 -4.94 5.08 11.57
N LYS A 35 -6.21 5.25 11.93
CA LYS A 35 -6.64 5.24 13.32
C LYS A 35 -6.79 3.80 13.80
N HIS A 36 -6.04 3.44 14.84
CA HIS A 36 -6.14 2.14 15.49
C HIS A 36 -7.57 1.85 15.98
N ILE A 37 -8.07 0.63 15.68
CA ILE A 37 -9.44 0.18 15.95
C ILE A 37 -9.59 -0.30 17.39
N ASN A 38 -8.56 -0.94 17.97
CA ASN A 38 -8.56 -1.46 19.34
C ASN A 38 -7.13 -1.47 19.93
N ASP A 39 -7.00 -1.09 21.20
CA ASP A 39 -5.75 -1.23 21.96
C ASP A 39 -5.75 -2.57 22.74
N ALA A 40 -4.68 -3.35 22.54
CA ALA A 40 -4.26 -4.55 23.27
C ALA A 40 -5.14 -5.82 23.24
N SER A 41 -5.00 -6.60 22.17
CA SER A 41 -4.94 -8.07 22.32
C SER A 41 -3.58 -8.57 21.81
N GLY A 42 -2.69 -8.97 22.70
CA GLY A 42 -1.39 -9.57 22.34
C GLY A 42 -0.28 -8.60 21.91
N GLY A 43 -0.42 -7.29 22.17
CA GLY A 43 0.61 -6.28 21.83
C GLY A 43 0.61 -5.83 20.37
N ILE A 44 -0.41 -6.21 19.60
CA ILE A 44 -0.66 -5.72 18.24
C ILE A 44 -1.79 -4.70 18.27
N SER A 45 -1.59 -3.59 17.56
CA SER A 45 -2.61 -2.57 17.31
C SER A 45 -3.33 -2.88 15.99
N TRP A 46 -4.64 -3.09 16.03
CA TRP A 46 -5.39 -3.51 14.85
C TRP A 46 -5.94 -2.31 14.09
N THR A 47 -5.82 -2.35 12.77
CA THR A 47 -6.27 -1.30 11.86
C THR A 47 -7.02 -1.91 10.66
N ARG A 48 -7.65 -1.10 9.80
CA ARG A 48 -8.45 -1.66 8.69
C ARG A 48 -7.58 -1.95 7.49
N THR A 49 -6.43 -1.30 7.35
CA THR A 49 -5.66 -1.33 6.12
C THR A 49 -4.16 -1.47 6.30
N TRP A 50 -3.59 -1.13 7.45
CA TRP A 50 -2.14 -1.26 7.71
C TRP A 50 -1.76 -2.53 8.46
N ALA A 51 -0.73 -3.22 7.97
CA ALA A 51 -0.03 -4.27 8.70
C ALA A 51 1.49 -4.09 8.60
N GLY A 52 2.19 -4.07 9.72
CA GLY A 52 3.63 -3.83 9.73
C GLY A 52 4.12 -3.22 11.04
N ALA A 53 5.12 -2.36 10.94
CA ALA A 53 5.75 -1.73 12.09
C ALA A 53 5.72 -0.20 11.92
N GLU A 54 5.29 0.48 12.98
CA GLU A 54 5.35 1.94 13.10
C GLU A 54 6.28 2.29 14.26
N LEU A 55 7.47 2.82 13.95
CA LEU A 55 8.42 3.29 14.95
C LEU A 55 8.13 4.76 15.26
N GLN A 56 7.93 5.09 16.54
CA GLN A 56 7.71 6.48 16.97
C GLN A 56 8.92 7.05 17.71
N GLN A 57 9.18 8.33 17.46
CA GLN A 57 10.19 9.15 18.13
C GLN A 57 9.65 10.56 18.36
N SER A 58 10.46 11.44 18.97
CA SER A 58 10.13 12.87 19.05
C SER A 58 9.93 13.49 17.66
N ASN A 59 9.10 14.53 17.59
CA ASN A 59 8.86 15.29 16.37
C ASN A 59 10.17 15.79 15.73
N GLY A 60 10.28 15.64 14.41
CA GLY A 60 11.41 16.06 13.59
C GLY A 60 12.62 15.14 13.63
N THR A 61 12.53 13.98 14.27
CA THR A 61 13.59 12.98 14.34
C THR A 61 13.86 12.33 12.98
N PHE A 62 12.84 11.78 12.33
CA PHE A 62 13.06 10.98 11.13
C PHE A 62 13.26 11.84 9.88
N ARG A 63 14.24 11.44 9.07
CA ARG A 63 14.66 12.09 7.83
C ARG A 63 14.71 11.14 6.65
N SER A 64 14.87 9.84 6.90
CA SER A 64 14.81 8.84 5.85
C SER A 64 14.27 7.52 6.40
N VAL A 65 13.66 6.73 5.53
CA VAL A 65 13.26 5.35 5.82
C VAL A 65 13.57 4.51 4.61
N THR A 66 14.22 3.37 4.82
CA THR A 66 14.61 2.43 3.78
C THR A 66 14.22 1.00 4.14
N GLY A 67 13.97 0.19 3.13
CA GLY A 67 13.72 -1.24 3.28
C GLY A 67 13.83 -1.95 1.93
N THR A 68 14.18 -3.24 2.00
CA THR A 68 14.25 -4.12 0.84
C THR A 68 13.29 -5.28 1.01
N PHE A 69 12.43 -5.53 0.03
CA PHE A 69 11.51 -6.66 0.04
C PHE A 69 11.49 -7.39 -1.30
N THR A 70 11.09 -8.66 -1.27
CA THR A 70 10.79 -9.43 -2.47
C THR A 70 9.33 -9.23 -2.86
N VAL A 71 9.06 -8.90 -4.12
CA VAL A 71 7.71 -8.75 -4.66
C VAL A 71 6.98 -10.10 -4.56
N PRO A 72 5.86 -10.19 -3.83
CA PRO A 72 5.16 -11.45 -3.65
C PRO A 72 4.43 -11.89 -4.93
N SER A 73 4.23 -13.20 -5.08
CA SER A 73 3.17 -13.70 -5.96
C SER A 73 1.83 -13.56 -5.23
N ILE A 74 0.90 -12.78 -5.79
CA ILE A 74 -0.41 -12.54 -5.19
C ILE A 74 -1.50 -13.41 -5.80
N SER A 75 -2.57 -13.67 -5.04
CA SER A 75 -3.78 -14.35 -5.50
C SER A 75 -5.05 -13.78 -4.85
N GLY A 76 -6.20 -13.92 -5.52
CA GLY A 76 -7.44 -13.28 -5.09
C GLY A 76 -8.39 -13.00 -6.27
N PRO A 77 -9.56 -12.41 -6.02
CA PRO A 77 -10.48 -12.00 -7.07
C PRO A 77 -9.92 -10.84 -7.91
N ILE A 78 -10.49 -10.63 -9.11
CA ILE A 78 -10.19 -9.42 -9.91
C ILE A 78 -10.52 -8.18 -9.07
N GLY A 79 -9.63 -7.20 -9.10
CA GLY A 79 -9.70 -5.97 -8.30
C GLY A 79 -9.06 -6.10 -6.92
N ALA A 80 -8.63 -7.29 -6.50
CA ALA A 80 -7.88 -7.45 -5.27
C ALA A 80 -6.48 -6.87 -5.39
N GLY A 81 -5.95 -6.34 -4.29
CA GLY A 81 -4.60 -5.80 -4.25
C GLY A 81 -4.00 -5.72 -2.86
N ALA A 82 -2.74 -5.32 -2.80
CA ALA A 82 -2.03 -4.89 -1.61
C ALA A 82 -0.86 -4.00 -2.04
N ALA A 83 -0.29 -3.22 -1.13
CA ALA A 83 0.95 -2.49 -1.37
C ALA A 83 2.01 -2.86 -0.33
N ALA A 84 3.30 -2.82 -0.69
CA ALA A 84 4.40 -2.86 0.27
C ALA A 84 5.15 -1.53 0.21
N LEU A 85 5.19 -0.82 1.33
CA LEU A 85 5.58 0.58 1.44
C LEU A 85 6.58 0.80 2.57
N VAL A 86 7.44 1.79 2.37
CA VAL A 86 8.21 2.43 3.45
C VAL A 86 7.82 3.90 3.49
N GLY A 87 7.75 4.47 4.69
CA GLY A 87 7.24 5.83 4.84
C GLY A 87 7.81 6.56 6.05
N ILE A 88 7.67 7.89 6.01
CA ILE A 88 7.79 8.79 7.14
C ILE A 88 6.41 9.33 7.47
N ASP A 89 6.09 9.34 8.76
CA ASP A 89 4.85 9.83 9.36
C ASP A 89 3.64 8.88 9.17
N GLY A 90 2.45 9.40 8.85
CA GLY A 90 1.21 8.67 9.10
C GLY A 90 0.92 8.46 10.59
N GLY A 91 -0.06 7.61 10.90
CA GLY A 91 -0.51 7.30 12.27
C GLY A 91 -0.80 8.55 13.12
N ALA A 92 0.14 8.93 14.00
CA ALA A 92 0.04 10.10 14.86
C ALA A 92 0.18 11.46 14.14
N CYS A 93 0.67 11.47 12.90
CA CYS A 93 0.75 12.65 12.03
C CYS A 93 -0.20 12.48 10.84
N ASN A 94 -0.98 13.50 10.50
CA ASN A 94 -1.96 13.41 9.40
C ASN A 94 -1.35 13.51 7.99
N MET A 95 -0.02 13.63 7.88
CA MET A 95 0.71 13.64 6.61
C MET A 95 1.56 12.38 6.54
N ILE A 96 1.80 11.87 5.33
CA ILE A 96 2.70 10.74 5.11
C ILE A 96 3.52 10.99 3.84
N PHE A 97 4.81 10.66 3.89
CA PHE A 97 5.68 10.60 2.71
C PHE A 97 6.21 9.19 2.56
N GLU A 98 5.73 8.49 1.54
CA GLU A 98 5.93 7.06 1.37
C GLU A 98 6.17 6.65 -0.07
N ALA A 99 6.73 5.45 -0.24
CA ALA A 99 6.93 4.85 -1.54
C ALA A 99 7.02 3.33 -1.45
N GLY A 100 6.78 2.69 -2.58
CA GLY A 100 6.99 1.26 -2.73
C GLY A 100 6.30 0.69 -3.94
N VAL A 101 5.68 -0.48 -3.78
CA VAL A 101 5.07 -1.21 -4.89
C VAL A 101 3.64 -1.61 -4.55
N ILE A 102 2.71 -1.27 -5.43
CA ILE A 102 1.34 -1.79 -5.45
C ILE A 102 1.30 -3.06 -6.29
N PHE A 103 0.62 -4.08 -5.79
CA PHE A 103 0.36 -5.35 -6.46
C PHE A 103 -1.15 -5.53 -6.65
N ASN A 104 -1.61 -5.68 -7.89
CA ASN A 104 -3.05 -5.73 -8.24
C ASN A 104 -3.38 -6.93 -9.11
N ILE A 105 -4.56 -7.52 -8.89
CA ILE A 105 -5.11 -8.57 -9.75
C ILE A 105 -6.06 -7.93 -10.74
N THR A 106 -5.69 -7.90 -12.01
CA THR A 106 -6.54 -7.39 -13.09
C THR A 106 -7.17 -8.54 -13.87
N SER A 107 -7.99 -8.23 -14.87
CA SER A 107 -8.54 -9.23 -15.79
C SER A 107 -7.48 -9.96 -16.62
N THR A 108 -6.27 -9.42 -16.74
CA THR A 108 -5.14 -10.03 -17.44
C THR A 108 -4.15 -10.71 -16.49
N GLY A 109 -4.41 -10.70 -15.18
CA GLY A 109 -3.58 -11.31 -14.15
C GLY A 109 -2.91 -10.29 -13.21
N PRO A 110 -1.97 -10.74 -12.36
CA PRO A 110 -1.23 -9.86 -11.46
C PRO A 110 -0.44 -8.78 -12.21
N GLN A 111 -0.44 -7.56 -11.67
CA GLN A 111 0.28 -6.39 -12.17
C GLN A 111 0.95 -5.68 -11.00
N ASN A 112 2.20 -5.25 -11.18
CA ASN A 112 2.97 -4.54 -10.15
C ASN A 112 3.30 -3.12 -10.64
N LYS A 113 3.22 -2.14 -9.75
CA LYS A 113 3.54 -0.74 -10.07
C LYS A 113 4.33 -0.10 -8.95
N ALA A 114 5.49 0.46 -9.28
CA ALA A 114 6.23 1.34 -8.37
C ALA A 114 5.53 2.69 -8.26
N VAL A 115 5.38 3.17 -7.03
CA VAL A 115 4.63 4.38 -6.70
C VAL A 115 5.24 5.13 -5.53
N TRP A 116 4.82 6.38 -5.35
CA TRP A 116 5.20 7.25 -4.27
C TRP A 116 4.04 8.19 -3.94
N GLU A 117 3.93 8.62 -2.70
CA GLU A 117 2.91 9.58 -2.28
C GLU A 117 3.44 10.53 -1.22
N TRP A 118 3.02 11.78 -1.31
CA TRP A 118 3.10 12.73 -0.21
C TRP A 118 1.68 13.12 0.16
N TYR A 119 1.03 12.31 0.97
CA TYR A 119 -0.37 12.51 1.30
C TYR A 119 -0.58 13.87 1.99
N PRO A 120 -1.67 14.61 1.69
CA PRO A 120 -2.81 14.27 0.82
C PRO A 120 -2.64 14.64 -0.68
N ASP A 121 -1.42 14.90 -1.16
CA ASP A 121 -1.21 15.14 -2.59
C ASP A 121 -1.52 13.86 -3.39
N PRO A 122 -1.86 13.96 -4.69
CA PRO A 122 -2.18 12.80 -5.51
C PRO A 122 -1.03 11.78 -5.59
N LEU A 123 -1.38 10.48 -5.55
CA LEU A 123 -0.45 9.38 -5.77
C LEU A 123 0.31 9.54 -7.09
N GLY A 124 1.63 9.48 -6.99
CA GLY A 124 2.53 9.42 -8.13
C GLY A 124 2.94 7.99 -8.48
N ALA A 125 3.25 7.77 -9.75
CA ALA A 125 3.71 6.48 -10.24
C ALA A 125 5.01 6.63 -11.03
N PHE A 126 5.91 5.66 -10.92
CA PHE A 126 7.13 5.63 -11.73
C PHE A 126 6.81 5.25 -13.18
N PRO A 127 7.66 5.64 -14.15
CA PRO A 127 7.41 5.34 -15.56
C PRO A 127 7.33 3.84 -15.86
N ASP A 128 6.60 3.46 -16.91
CA ASP A 128 6.33 2.04 -17.26
C ASP A 128 7.59 1.25 -17.66
N ASN A 129 8.72 1.91 -17.93
CA ASN A 129 9.99 1.25 -18.22
C ASN A 129 10.75 0.79 -16.97
N PHE A 130 10.31 1.18 -15.77
CA PHE A 130 10.74 0.57 -14.51
C PHE A 130 9.91 -0.71 -14.28
N THR A 131 10.50 -1.83 -14.64
CA THR A 131 9.83 -3.14 -14.68
C THR A 131 9.94 -3.86 -13.34
N ILE A 132 8.85 -4.51 -12.94
CA ILE A 132 8.73 -5.21 -11.64
C ILE A 132 7.96 -6.51 -11.84
N ALA A 133 8.61 -7.64 -11.59
CA ALA A 133 8.00 -8.96 -11.60
C ALA A 133 7.87 -9.54 -10.19
N ALA A 134 6.97 -10.51 -10.01
CA ALA A 134 6.96 -11.31 -8.79
C ALA A 134 8.30 -12.05 -8.64
N GLY A 135 8.86 -12.04 -7.42
CA GLY A 135 10.19 -12.56 -7.13
C GLY A 135 11.31 -11.53 -7.25
N ASP A 136 11.06 -10.34 -7.78
CA ASP A 136 12.08 -9.29 -7.82
C ASP A 136 12.39 -8.74 -6.43
N SER A 137 13.65 -8.38 -6.19
CA SER A 137 14.10 -7.74 -4.96
C SER A 137 14.12 -6.22 -5.14
N ILE A 138 13.26 -5.53 -4.40
CA ILE A 138 13.07 -4.08 -4.51
C ILE A 138 13.60 -3.41 -3.25
N ASN A 139 14.56 -2.51 -3.39
CA ASN A 139 14.95 -1.57 -2.34
C ASN A 139 14.24 -0.23 -2.58
N VAL A 140 13.67 0.32 -1.51
CA VAL A 140 12.97 1.61 -1.52
C VAL A 140 13.54 2.46 -0.42
N THR A 141 13.77 3.74 -0.71
CA THR A 141 14.18 4.74 0.28
C THR A 141 13.37 6.02 0.05
N VAL A 142 12.75 6.53 1.11
CA VAL A 142 12.21 7.89 1.16
C VAL A 142 13.14 8.75 2.02
N SER A 143 13.40 9.99 1.59
CA SER A 143 14.28 10.93 2.30
C SER A 143 13.69 12.33 2.30
N ALA A 144 13.25 12.81 3.47
CA ALA A 144 12.77 14.17 3.69
C ALA A 144 13.96 15.15 3.76
N SER A 145 14.08 16.03 2.76
CA SER A 145 15.07 17.11 2.73
C SER A 145 14.69 18.23 3.70
N ASN A 146 13.40 18.47 3.87
CA ASN A 146 12.80 19.31 4.90
C ASN A 146 11.35 18.84 5.12
N ALA A 147 10.55 19.60 5.87
CA ALA A 147 9.18 19.23 6.19
C ALA A 147 8.24 19.19 4.97
N THR A 148 8.59 19.75 3.81
CA THR A 148 7.71 19.86 2.63
C THR A 148 8.39 19.45 1.32
N SER A 149 9.60 18.88 1.37
CA SER A 149 10.28 18.34 0.20
C SER A 149 11.13 17.14 0.52
N GLY A 150 11.26 16.24 -0.46
CA GLY A 150 11.99 14.99 -0.30
C GLY A 150 12.37 14.32 -1.61
N LEU A 151 12.98 13.15 -1.45
CA LEU A 151 13.46 12.30 -2.52
C LEU A 151 12.97 10.88 -2.28
N VAL A 152 12.47 10.24 -3.33
CA VAL A 152 12.22 8.80 -3.37
C VAL A 152 13.26 8.18 -4.28
N GLU A 153 13.89 7.11 -3.80
CA GLU A 153 14.75 6.24 -4.59
C GLU A 153 14.19 4.83 -4.54
N ILE A 154 13.97 4.23 -5.71
CA ILE A 154 13.54 2.85 -5.84
C ILE A 154 14.48 2.10 -6.78
N GLN A 155 14.90 0.91 -6.37
CA GLN A 155 15.84 0.08 -7.10
C GLN A 155 15.28 -1.32 -7.21
N ASN A 156 15.17 -1.83 -8.43
CA ASN A 156 14.95 -3.25 -8.66
C ASN A 156 16.32 -3.91 -8.78
N LEU A 157 16.75 -4.55 -7.69
CA LEU A 157 18.06 -5.18 -7.56
C LEU A 157 18.19 -6.41 -8.45
N SER A 158 17.07 -7.05 -8.83
CA SER A 158 17.06 -8.23 -9.70
C SER A 158 17.40 -7.90 -11.16
N ASN A 159 17.00 -6.73 -11.64
CA ASN A 159 17.24 -6.30 -13.03
C ASN A 159 18.15 -5.05 -13.13
N GLN A 160 18.66 -4.57 -12.00
CA GLN A 160 19.57 -3.41 -11.86
C GLN A 160 18.98 -2.07 -12.35
N GLN A 161 17.65 -1.97 -12.45
CA GLN A 161 16.99 -0.70 -12.74
C GLN A 161 16.88 0.14 -11.47
N SER A 162 17.06 1.45 -11.61
CA SER A 162 16.81 2.42 -10.55
C SER A 162 15.98 3.57 -11.09
N ALA A 163 15.18 4.17 -10.21
CA ALA A 163 14.45 5.39 -10.50
C ALA A 163 14.47 6.29 -9.26
N THR A 164 14.45 7.59 -9.52
CA THR A 164 14.49 8.61 -8.49
C THR A 164 13.42 9.65 -8.77
N GLN A 165 12.69 10.06 -7.74
CA GLN A 165 11.69 11.11 -7.84
C GLN A 165 11.94 12.18 -6.77
N ARG A 166 12.01 13.45 -7.19
CA ARG A 166 11.92 14.59 -6.27
C ARG A 166 10.46 14.93 -6.03
N VAL A 167 10.09 15.07 -4.77
CA VAL A 167 8.71 15.33 -4.35
C VAL A 167 8.68 16.63 -3.55
N GLN A 168 7.66 17.45 -3.82
CA GLN A 168 7.40 18.71 -3.14
C GLN A 168 5.92 18.75 -2.80
N SER A 169 5.60 19.16 -1.58
CA SER A 169 4.21 19.29 -1.11
C SER A 169 3.99 20.64 -0.43
N SER A 170 2.73 21.06 -0.32
CA SER A 170 2.31 22.12 0.61
C SER A 170 2.06 21.61 2.03
N HIS A 171 2.11 20.29 2.24
CA HIS A 171 1.73 19.62 3.48
C HIS A 171 2.96 19.21 4.29
N ALA A 172 3.10 19.77 5.49
CA ALA A 172 4.30 19.60 6.29
C ALA A 172 4.30 18.27 7.07
N LEU A 173 5.35 17.47 6.88
CA LEU A 173 5.67 16.31 7.71
C LEU A 173 5.96 16.71 9.16
N CYS A 174 5.60 15.82 10.08
CA CYS A 174 5.98 15.89 11.49
C CYS A 174 7.38 15.29 11.72
N GLY A 175 7.81 14.31 10.92
CA GLY A 175 9.05 13.57 11.10
C GLY A 175 9.12 12.79 12.41
N GLN A 176 8.00 12.26 12.89
CA GLN A 176 7.88 11.60 14.20
C GLN A 176 7.63 10.10 14.12
N SER A 177 7.18 9.60 12.96
CA SER A 177 7.03 8.16 12.70
C SER A 177 7.87 7.70 11.51
N ALA A 178 8.29 6.44 11.56
CA ALA A 178 8.92 5.73 10.46
C ALA A 178 8.29 4.33 10.35
N GLU A 179 7.95 3.91 9.13
CA GLU A 179 7.09 2.74 8.95
C GLU A 179 7.49 1.84 7.78
N TRP A 180 7.20 0.55 7.96
CA TRP A 180 7.34 -0.52 6.96
C TRP A 180 6.03 -1.32 6.94
N ILE A 181 5.20 -1.06 5.93
CA ILE A 181 3.79 -1.45 5.94
C ILE A 181 3.45 -2.27 4.70
N VAL A 182 2.64 -3.31 4.90
CA VAL A 182 1.77 -3.85 3.86
C VAL A 182 0.39 -3.24 4.02
N GLU A 183 -0.12 -2.65 2.95
CA GLU A 183 -1.37 -1.88 2.99
C GLU A 183 -2.47 -2.48 2.11
N ASP A 184 -3.68 -2.55 2.66
CA ASP A 184 -4.95 -2.70 1.93
C ASP A 184 -5.49 -1.32 1.51
N TYR A 185 -4.97 -0.76 0.42
CA TYR A 185 -5.14 0.65 0.08
C TYR A 185 -6.59 1.00 -0.36
N LEU A 186 -6.97 2.26 -0.22
CA LEU A 186 -8.25 2.79 -0.73
C LEU A 186 -8.14 3.19 -2.20
N LEU A 187 -9.25 3.10 -2.92
CA LEU A 187 -9.31 3.56 -4.32
C LEU A 187 -9.28 5.09 -4.46
N ASN A 188 -9.48 5.84 -3.37
CA ASN A 188 -9.41 7.31 -3.26
C ASN A 188 -9.77 7.74 -1.83
N ASP A 189 -9.55 9.02 -1.53
CA ASP A 189 -9.86 9.72 -0.28
C ASP A 189 -11.34 9.68 0.14
N THR A 190 -12.27 9.49 -0.81
CA THR A 190 -13.71 9.36 -0.51
C THR A 190 -14.17 7.92 -0.29
N SER A 191 -13.30 6.94 -0.54
CA SER A 191 -13.64 5.53 -0.31
C SER A 191 -13.66 5.23 1.17
N THR A 192 -14.65 4.47 1.62
CA THR A 192 -14.78 4.03 3.02
C THR A 192 -14.38 2.57 3.23
N ASN A 193 -14.14 1.85 2.13
CA ASN A 193 -13.71 0.46 2.14
C ASN A 193 -12.46 0.31 1.27
N PRO A 194 -11.45 -0.42 1.77
CA PRO A 194 -10.27 -0.75 0.98
C PRO A 194 -10.63 -1.67 -0.18
N VAL A 195 -9.67 -1.89 -1.08
CA VAL A 195 -9.80 -2.94 -2.09
C VAL A 195 -9.97 -4.31 -1.43
N PRO A 196 -10.40 -5.36 -2.15
CA PRO A 196 -10.29 -6.70 -1.61
C PRO A 196 -8.81 -7.02 -1.35
N LEU A 197 -8.43 -7.30 -0.10
CA LEU A 197 -7.05 -7.65 0.22
C LEU A 197 -6.60 -8.91 -0.53
N ALA A 198 -5.59 -8.78 -1.39
CA ALA A 198 -5.00 -9.92 -2.07
C ALA A 198 -4.22 -10.81 -1.08
N ASN A 199 -4.26 -12.12 -1.29
CA ASN A 199 -3.36 -13.03 -0.59
C ASN A 199 -1.95 -12.87 -1.17
N PHE A 200 -1.13 -12.08 -0.48
CA PHE A 200 0.27 -11.85 -0.77
C PHE A 200 1.21 -12.89 -0.14
N GLY A 201 0.67 -13.86 0.61
CA GLY A 201 1.43 -14.88 1.33
C GLY A 201 2.29 -14.29 2.44
N LYS A 202 3.41 -13.67 2.08
CA LYS A 202 4.36 -13.04 3.01
C LYS A 202 5.16 -11.94 2.31
N VAL A 203 5.25 -10.77 2.94
CA VAL A 203 6.22 -9.72 2.63
C VAL A 203 7.21 -9.64 3.78
N VAL A 204 8.50 -9.51 3.45
CA VAL A 204 9.56 -9.30 4.44
C VAL A 204 10.35 -8.08 4.03
N PHE A 205 10.25 -7.03 4.82
CA PHE A 205 11.19 -5.90 4.74
C PHE A 205 12.46 -6.33 5.46
N THR A 206 13.57 -6.30 4.74
CA THR A 206 14.93 -6.52 5.24
C THR A 206 15.72 -5.24 5.11
N HIS A 207 16.82 -5.10 5.84
CA HIS A 207 17.59 -3.86 5.88
C HIS A 207 16.69 -2.66 6.25
N ALA A 208 15.67 -2.93 7.07
CA ALA A 208 14.71 -1.93 7.53
C ALA A 208 15.45 -0.97 8.46
N GLN A 209 15.57 0.28 8.04
CA GLN A 209 16.27 1.32 8.79
C GLN A 209 15.63 2.69 8.57
N ALA A 210 15.47 3.44 9.65
CA ALA A 210 15.13 4.86 9.63
C ALA A 210 16.36 5.69 10.01
N GLY A 211 16.58 6.80 9.31
CA GLY A 211 17.65 7.76 9.57
C GLY A 211 17.14 8.98 10.32
N GLY A 212 17.93 9.45 11.29
CA GLY A 212 17.67 10.66 12.06
C GLY A 212 18.84 11.65 12.05
N PRO A 213 18.80 12.70 12.90
CA PRO A 213 19.82 13.73 12.93
C PRO A 213 21.21 13.15 13.29
N GLY A 214 22.26 13.74 12.73
CA GLY A 214 23.64 13.39 13.09
C GLY A 214 24.04 11.95 12.73
N ASN A 215 23.52 11.40 11.64
CA ASN A 215 23.75 10.01 11.19
C ASN A 215 23.23 8.94 12.16
N GLN A 216 22.30 9.29 13.03
CA GLN A 216 21.59 8.30 13.85
C GLN A 216 20.78 7.37 12.96
N THR A 217 20.74 6.09 13.32
CA THR A 217 19.94 5.08 12.64
C THR A 217 19.12 4.30 13.64
N PHE A 218 17.92 3.90 13.21
CA PHE A 218 16.95 3.18 14.01
C PHE A 218 16.45 1.98 13.21
N GLY A 219 16.35 0.81 13.82
CA GLY A 219 15.68 -0.35 13.25
C GLY A 219 14.22 -0.47 13.73
N PRO A 220 13.44 -1.42 13.21
CA PRO A 220 12.02 -1.59 13.59
C PRO A 220 11.81 -2.23 14.97
N GLN A 221 12.88 -2.60 15.69
CA GLN A 221 12.74 -3.14 17.04
C GLN A 221 12.20 -2.07 18.00
N GLY A 222 11.12 -2.40 18.70
CA GLY A 222 10.44 -1.48 19.62
C GLY A 222 9.33 -0.65 18.96
N SER A 223 9.08 -0.85 17.66
CA SER A 223 7.91 -0.29 16.98
C SER A 223 6.60 -0.81 17.56
N THR A 224 5.55 0.01 17.44
CA THR A 224 4.17 -0.47 17.53
C THR A 224 3.94 -1.43 16.36
N ILE A 225 3.52 -2.66 16.66
CA ILE A 225 3.13 -3.62 15.63
C ILE A 225 1.68 -3.33 15.24
N VAL A 226 1.44 -3.08 13.96
CA VAL A 226 0.09 -2.91 13.40
C VAL A 226 -0.31 -4.12 12.58
N GLY A 227 -1.60 -4.46 12.59
CA GLY A 227 -2.14 -5.57 11.80
C GLY A 227 -3.52 -5.25 11.22
N ILE A 228 -3.88 -5.90 10.12
CA ILE A 228 -5.17 -5.71 9.46
C ILE A 228 -6.22 -6.60 10.14
N GLU A 229 -7.27 -5.98 10.66
CA GLU A 229 -8.51 -6.61 11.08
C GLU A 229 -9.68 -6.06 10.27
N GLN A 230 -10.44 -6.94 9.63
CA GLN A 230 -11.64 -6.57 8.90
C GLN A 230 -12.77 -7.54 9.22
N ASN A 231 -13.97 -7.02 9.51
CA ASN A 231 -15.16 -7.82 9.79
C ASN A 231 -14.96 -8.86 10.92
N GLY A 232 -14.17 -8.52 11.94
CA GLY A 232 -13.84 -9.41 13.07
C GLY A 232 -12.89 -10.55 12.71
N GLN A 233 -12.17 -10.45 11.59
CA GLN A 233 -11.16 -11.41 11.15
C GLN A 233 -9.79 -10.74 11.11
N TYR A 234 -8.80 -11.34 11.76
CA TYR A 234 -7.40 -10.95 11.65
C TYR A 234 -6.84 -11.46 10.33
N LEU A 235 -6.45 -10.55 9.44
CA LEU A 235 -5.99 -10.85 8.09
C LEU A 235 -4.47 -10.89 7.97
N THR A 236 -3.75 -10.49 9.02
CA THR A 236 -2.29 -10.48 9.01
C THR A 236 -1.69 -10.91 10.34
N ASN A 237 -0.49 -11.48 10.27
CA ASN A 237 0.38 -11.74 11.42
C ASN A 237 1.73 -11.05 11.18
N VAL A 238 2.18 -10.24 12.14
CA VAL A 238 3.34 -9.38 12.00
C VAL A 238 4.36 -9.67 13.08
N SER A 239 5.65 -9.69 12.71
CA SER A 239 6.77 -9.80 13.64
C SER A 239 7.92 -8.90 13.22
N VAL A 240 8.64 -8.36 14.19
CA VAL A 240 9.78 -7.45 13.98
C VAL A 240 11.03 -7.96 14.68
N ASP A 241 12.19 -7.66 14.12
CA ASP A 241 13.49 -7.77 14.79
C ASP A 241 14.30 -6.47 14.64
N ALA A 242 15.61 -6.50 14.86
CA ALA A 242 16.46 -5.31 14.81
C ALA A 242 16.57 -4.68 13.41
N SER A 243 16.29 -5.40 12.32
CA SER A 243 16.45 -4.91 10.94
C SER A 243 15.45 -5.49 9.94
N SER A 244 14.40 -6.18 10.42
CA SER A 244 13.38 -6.79 9.59
C SER A 244 11.96 -6.62 10.15
N VAL A 245 11.02 -6.47 9.23
CA VAL A 245 9.57 -6.54 9.47
C VAL A 245 8.99 -7.62 8.58
N VAL A 246 8.34 -8.62 9.18
CA VAL A 246 7.68 -9.72 8.47
C VAL A 246 6.18 -9.55 8.59
N VAL A 247 5.50 -9.45 7.45
CA VAL A 247 4.03 -9.40 7.38
C VAL A 247 3.54 -10.62 6.63
N LYS A 248 2.74 -11.47 7.29
CA LYS A 248 2.13 -12.67 6.69
C LYS A 248 0.65 -12.46 6.50
N TYR A 249 0.13 -12.81 5.33
CA TYR A 249 -1.31 -12.90 5.10
C TYR A 249 -1.87 -14.08 5.88
N VAL A 250 -3.02 -13.87 6.52
CA VAL A 250 -3.81 -14.89 7.22
C VAL A 250 -5.11 -15.06 6.45
N LYS A 251 -5.32 -16.28 5.95
CA LYS A 251 -6.57 -16.61 5.25
C LYS A 251 -7.73 -16.52 6.26
N PRO A 252 -8.81 -15.78 5.95
CA PRO A 252 -10.01 -15.77 6.77
C PRO A 252 -10.50 -17.21 6.94
N THR A 253 -10.65 -17.66 8.18
CA THR A 253 -11.40 -18.87 8.47
C THR A 253 -12.87 -18.51 8.29
N GLY A 254 -13.56 -19.14 7.34
CA GLY A 254 -15.01 -18.98 7.22
C GLY A 254 -15.68 -19.25 8.57
N ASN A 255 -16.87 -18.67 8.79
CA ASN A 255 -17.71 -18.88 9.97
C ASN A 255 -18.17 -20.35 10.16
N GLU A 256 -17.25 -21.30 10.24
CA GLU A 256 -17.48 -22.63 10.78
C GLU A 256 -17.08 -22.61 12.26
N GLY A 257 -18.06 -22.26 13.10
CA GLY A 257 -18.04 -22.64 14.52
C GLY A 257 -17.52 -21.60 15.50
N ARG A 258 -18.27 -20.52 15.73
CA ARG A 258 -18.54 -20.13 17.14
C ARG A 258 -19.34 -21.28 17.78
N VAL A 259 -18.66 -22.37 18.13
CA VAL A 259 -19.18 -23.28 19.15
C VAL A 259 -18.97 -22.53 20.45
N GLY A 260 -20.06 -22.00 21.00
CA GLY A 260 -20.03 -21.28 22.25
C GLY A 260 -19.34 -22.11 23.32
N CYS A 261 -18.39 -21.52 24.03
CA CYS A 261 -18.05 -21.98 25.37
C CYS A 261 -19.32 -21.77 26.22
N CYS A 262 -20.11 -22.83 26.37
CA CYS A 262 -21.11 -22.90 27.43
C CYS A 262 -20.39 -22.73 28.78
N HIS A 263 -20.85 -21.76 29.57
CA HIS A 263 -20.68 -21.76 31.02
C HIS A 263 -21.61 -22.80 31.64
#